data_AF-A0A6I5CEK7-F1
#
_entry.id   AF-A0A6I5CEK7-F1
#
_cell.length_a   1.000
_cell.length_b   1.000
_cell.length_c   1.000
_cell.angle_alpha   90.00
_cell.angle_beta   90.00
_cell.angle_gamma   90.00
#
_symmetry.space_group_name_H-M   'P 1'
#
loop_
_entity.id
_entity.type
_entity.pdbx_description
1 polymer ?
#
loop_
_entity_poly.entity_id
_entity_poly.type
_entity_poly.pdbx_seq_one_letter_code
_entity_poly.pdbx_strand_id
1 'polypeptide(L)' 'MCEKHRTTPVAEPASAPDHLGPCRPADARREVAHVITECCRAGHPPCDAHAVSDAQLVASELTTNAILHGG' A
#
# COMPACT_ATOMS: atom_id res chain seq x y z
N MET A 1 23.80 -23.74 23.64
CA MET A 1 22.61 -22.87 23.52
C MET A 1 22.47 -22.52 22.04
N CYS A 2 21.64 -23.23 21.29
CA CYS A 2 21.46 -22.99 19.85
C CYS A 2 20.23 -22.10 19.66
N GLU A 3 20.45 -20.82 19.36
CA GLU A 3 19.37 -19.90 19.05
C GLU A 3 18.96 -20.11 17.59
N LYS A 4 17.71 -20.54 17.37
CA LYS A 4 17.11 -20.71 16.05
C LYS A 4 16.39 -19.41 15.68
N HIS A 5 17.05 -18.55 14.90
CA HIS A 5 16.39 -17.40 14.28
C HIS A 5 15.42 -17.90 13.22
N ARG A 6 14.17 -18.13 13.62
CA ARG A 6 13.06 -18.41 12.72
C ARG A 6 12.61 -17.08 12.12
N THR A 7 13.11 -16.77 10.93
CA THR A 7 12.59 -15.67 10.12
C THR A 7 11.16 -16.03 9.70
N THR A 8 10.17 -15.34 10.27
CA THR A 8 8.81 -15.37 9.76
C THR A 8 8.81 -14.77 8.35
N PRO A 9 8.28 -15.45 7.33
CA PRO A 9 8.08 -14.80 6.04
C PRO A 9 7.06 -13.68 6.25
N VAL A 10 7.51 -12.43 6.04
CA VAL A 10 6.61 -11.31 5.79
C VAL A 10 5.76 -11.74 4.61
N ALA A 11 4.43 -11.77 4.80
CA ALA A 11 3.49 -12.03 3.74
C ALA A 11 3.86 -11.15 2.54
N GLU A 12 4.12 -11.80 1.41
CA GLU A 12 4.36 -11.09 0.16
C GLU A 12 3.21 -10.10 -0.06
N PRO A 13 3.49 -8.82 -0.31
CA PRO A 13 2.44 -7.90 -0.69
C PRO A 13 1.76 -8.49 -1.93
N ALA A 14 0.44 -8.63 -1.82
CA ALA A 14 -0.42 -9.14 -2.88
C ALA A 14 0.01 -8.55 -4.21
N SER A 15 0.24 -9.43 -5.19
CA SER A 15 0.65 -9.09 -6.54
C SER A 15 -0.11 -7.85 -7.00
N ALA A 16 0.61 -6.74 -7.17
CA ALA A 16 0.05 -5.52 -7.68
C ALA A 16 -0.65 -5.85 -9.01
N PRO A 17 -1.88 -5.38 -9.25
CA PRO A 17 -2.54 -5.61 -10.53
C PRO A 17 -1.63 -5.09 -11.65
N ASP A 18 -1.50 -5.89 -12.72
CA ASP A 18 -0.74 -5.60 -13.95
C ASP A 18 -1.34 -4.39 -14.70
N HIS A 19 -1.33 -3.22 -14.08
CA HIS A 19 -1.64 -1.96 -14.72
C HIS A 19 -0.39 -1.55 -15.51
N LEU A 20 -0.25 -2.11 -16.71
CA LEU A 20 0.81 -1.80 -17.69
C LEU A 20 0.72 -0.37 -18.26
N GLY A 21 0.03 0.55 -17.57
CA GLY A 21 -0.07 1.97 -17.90
C GLY A 21 0.14 2.83 -16.65
N PRO A 22 0.47 4.13 -16.81
CA PRO A 22 0.70 5.01 -15.68
C PRO A 22 -0.53 5.07 -14.77
N CYS A 23 -0.39 4.59 -13.53
CA CYS A 23 -1.42 4.73 -12.51
C CYS A 23 -1.74 6.22 -12.31
N ARG A 24 -3.02 6.62 -12.32
CA ARG A 24 -3.36 8.02 -12.02
C ARG A 24 -3.29 8.22 -10.51
N PRO A 25 -2.92 9.41 -10.00
CA PRO A 25 -2.86 9.65 -8.55
C PRO A 25 -4.19 9.39 -7.82
N ALA A 26 -5.33 9.57 -8.51
CA ALA A 26 -6.65 9.25 -7.97
C ALA A 26 -6.89 7.74 -7.80
N ASP A 27 -6.33 6.91 -8.68
CA ASP A 27 -6.43 5.46 -8.62
C ASP A 27 -5.58 4.93 -7.46
N ALA A 28 -4.38 5.48 -7.26
CA ALA A 28 -3.54 5.19 -6.10
C ALA A 28 -4.25 5.47 -4.76
N ARG A 29 -4.94 6.61 -4.63
CA ARG A 29 -5.73 6.91 -3.41
C ARG A 29 -6.87 5.92 -3.17
N ARG A 30 -7.52 5.48 -4.25
CA ARG A 30 -8.62 4.52 -4.19
C ARG A 30 -8.11 3.15 -3.77
N GLU A 31 -6.97 2.73 -4.31
CA GLU A 31 -6.36 1.45 -3.98
C GLU A 31 -5.90 1.41 -2.52
N VAL A 32 -5.28 2.49 -2.02
CA VAL A 32 -4.93 2.60 -0.59
C VAL A 32 -6.16 2.45 0.31
N ALA A 33 -7.26 3.15 0.00
CA ALA A 33 -8.49 3.03 0.77
C ALA A 33 -9.09 1.62 0.71
N HIS A 34 -9.05 1.01 -0.48
CA HIS A 34 -9.53 -0.35 -0.70
C HIS A 34 -8.73 -1.36 0.12
N VAL A 35 -7.40 -1.34 0.02
CA VAL A 35 -6.50 -2.23 0.78
C VAL A 35 -6.69 -2.07 2.29
N ILE A 36 -6.78 -0.82 2.79
CA ILE A 36 -7.03 -0.58 4.23
C ILE A 36 -8.39 -1.16 4.65
N THR A 37 -9.42 -0.97 3.83
CA THR A 37 -10.76 -1.53 4.09
C THR A 37 -10.72 -3.06 4.16
N GLU A 38 -10.04 -3.71 3.21
CA GLU A 38 -9.87 -5.16 3.20
C GLU A 38 -9.04 -5.67 4.38
N CYS A 39 -7.98 -4.96 4.78
CA CYS A 39 -7.20 -5.29 5.97
C CYS A 39 -8.07 -5.26 7.25
N CYS A 40 -8.91 -4.23 7.40
CA CYS A 40 -9.86 -4.15 8.51
C CYS A 40 -10.87 -5.31 8.47
N ARG A 41 -11.39 -5.66 7.29
CA ARG A 41 -12.28 -6.83 7.11
C ARG A 41 -11.60 -8.15 7.46
N ALA A 42 -10.29 -8.25 7.23
CA ALA A 42 -9.47 -9.41 7.60
C ALA A 42 -9.15 -9.49 9.12
N GLY A 43 -9.67 -8.58 9.94
CA GLY A 43 -9.52 -8.62 11.40
C GLY A 43 -8.35 -7.81 11.94
N HIS A 44 -7.69 -7.01 11.12
CA HIS A 44 -6.69 -6.05 11.60
C HIS A 44 -7.38 -4.88 12.32
N PRO A 45 -6.72 -4.25 13.32
CA PRO A 45 -7.24 -3.04 13.94
C PRO A 45 -7.53 -1.95 12.91
N PRO A 46 -8.63 -1.18 13.07
CA PRO A 46 -8.93 -0.07 12.18
C PRO A 46 -7.80 0.96 12.15
N CYS A 47 -7.44 1.43 10.95
CA CYS A 47 -6.53 2.56 10.81
C CYS A 47 -7.22 3.86 11.25
N ASP A 48 -6.47 4.72 11.92
CA ASP A 48 -6.90 6.08 12.23
C ASP A 48 -7.20 6.87 10.94
N ALA A 49 -8.21 7.74 10.98
CA ALA A 49 -8.67 8.48 9.81
C ALA A 49 -7.59 9.44 9.24
N HIS A 50 -6.75 10.04 10.11
CA HIS A 50 -5.62 10.84 9.65
C HIS A 50 -4.54 9.96 9.01
N ALA A 51 -4.24 8.80 9.60
CA ALA A 51 -3.30 7.86 9.01
C ALA A 51 -3.74 7.38 7.61
N VAL A 52 -5.04 7.16 7.39
CA VAL A 52 -5.58 6.84 6.06
C VAL A 52 -5.40 8.01 5.09
N SER A 53 -5.71 9.24 5.51
CA SER A 53 -5.54 10.44 4.70
C SER A 53 -4.07 10.67 4.31
N ASP A 54 -3.15 10.50 5.26
CA ASP A 54 -1.71 10.66 5.05
C ASP A 54 -1.19 9.62 4.05
N ALA A 55 -1.60 8.35 4.20
CA ALA A 55 -1.23 7.29 3.27
C ALA A 55 -1.74 7.57 1.84
N GLN A 56 -2.96 8.10 1.71
CA GLN A 56 -3.51 8.52 0.41
C GLN A 56 -2.71 9.69 -0.20
N LEU A 57 -2.32 10.68 0.59
CA LEU A 57 -1.48 11.79 0.12
C LEU A 57 -0.13 11.29 -0.38
N VAL A 58 0.58 10.49 0.44
CA VAL A 58 1.89 9.92 0.08
C VAL A 58 1.79 9.10 -1.21
N ALA A 59 0.78 8.24 -1.35
CA ALA A 59 0.61 7.44 -2.56
C ALA A 59 0.32 8.31 -3.80
N SER A 60 -0.49 9.35 -3.65
CA SER A 60 -0.80 10.30 -4.71
C SER A 60 0.43 11.10 -5.15
N GLU A 61 1.23 11.57 -4.20
CA GLU A 61 2.49 12.30 -4.45
C GLU A 61 3.53 11.39 -5.10
N LEU A 62 3.71 10.16 -4.60
CA LEU A 62 4.64 9.21 -5.18
C LEU A 62 4.26 8.88 -6.63
N THR A 63 2.97 8.67 -6.90
CA THR A 63 2.44 8.44 -8.25
C THR A 63 2.69 9.66 -9.15
N THR A 64 2.46 10.87 -8.62
CA THR A 64 2.71 12.12 -9.36
C THR A 64 4.20 12.26 -9.69
N ASN A 65 5.08 12.01 -8.72
CA ASN A 65 6.51 12.07 -8.91
C ASN A 65 6.99 11.02 -9.93
N ALA A 66 6.43 9.82 -9.90
CA ALA A 66 6.71 8.78 -10.90
C ALA A 66 6.27 9.20 -12.30
N ILE A 67 5.11 9.85 -12.46
CA ILE A 67 4.65 10.38 -13.76
C ILE A 67 5.57 11.51 -14.26
N LEU A 68 5.98 12.42 -13.38
CA LEU A 68 6.77 13.61 -13.75
C LEU A 68 8.25 13.30 -13.99
N HIS A 69 8.78 12.28 -13.32
CA HIS A 69 10.22 12.03 -13.27
C HIS A 69 10.64 10.61 -13.65
N GLY A 70 9.72 9.66 -13.79
CA GLY A 70 9.99 8.24 -14.03
C GLY A 70 10.25 7.85 -15.49
N GLY A 71 10.90 8.74 -16.26
CA GLY A 71 11.34 8.48 -17.63
C GLY A 71 12.58 7.62 -17.71
#